data_AF-A0A6P0G395-F1
#
_entry.id   AF-A0A6P0G395-F1
#
_cell.length_a   1.000
_cell.length_b   1.000
_cell.length_c   1.000
_cell.angle_alpha   90.00
_cell.angle_beta   90.00
_cell.angle_gamma   90.00
#
_symmetry.space_group_name_H-M   'P 1'
#
loop_
_entity.id
_entity.type
_entity.pdbx_description
1 polymer ?
#
loop_
_entity_poly.entity_id
_entity_poly.type
_entity_poly.pdbx_seq_one_letter_code
_entity_poly.pdbx_strand_id
1 'polypeptide(L)'
;METTRKYLVIVDFAELTPVAAQVKKDLDRYSVKKPTLVFTGGKRIGYFIETALPLKELTFDGHLLNGDSCLIVELGQRHAVEGYALRDLYAWL
;
A
#
# COMPACT_ATOMS: atom_id res chain seq x y z
N MET A 1 18.92 9.79 14.87
CA MET A 1 18.22 8.53 14.55
C MET A 1 17.15 8.89 13.54
N GLU A 2 17.17 8.31 12.35
CA GLU A 2 16.08 8.50 11.39
C GLU A 2 14.81 7.86 11.97
N THR A 3 13.75 8.64 12.10
CA THR A 3 12.47 8.17 12.63
C THR A 3 11.79 7.30 11.57
N THR A 4 11.79 5.98 11.76
CA THR A 4 11.05 5.06 10.89
C THR A 4 9.60 4.94 11.32
N ARG A 5 8.72 4.76 10.34
CA ARG A 5 7.27 4.56 10.48
C ARG A 5 6.91 3.18 9.96
N LYS A 6 5.84 2.59 10.49
CA LYS A 6 5.33 1.29 10.06
C LYS A 6 3.99 1.48 9.38
N TYR A 7 3.79 0.86 8.24
CA TYR A 7 2.53 0.91 7.53
C TYR A 7 2.00 -0.49 7.22
N LEU A 8 0.68 -0.65 7.27
CA LEU A 8 -0.04 -1.75 6.64
C LEU A 8 -0.53 -1.26 5.27
N VAL A 9 -0.07 -1.90 4.20
CA VAL A 9 -0.51 -1.65 2.83
C VAL A 9 -1.41 -2.80 2.40
N ILE A 10 -2.64 -2.50 2.01
CA ILE A 10 -3.60 -3.45 1.50
C ILE A 10 -3.91 -3.08 0.07
N VAL A 11 -3.72 -4.02 -0.84
CA VAL A 11 -4.08 -3.83 -2.25
C VAL A 11 -5.17 -4.84 -2.60
N ASP A 12 -6.25 -4.34 -3.19
CA ASP A 12 -7.34 -5.13 -3.75
C ASP A 12 -7.27 -4.99 -5.28
N PHE A 13 -6.95 -6.08 -5.96
CA PHE A 13 -6.80 -6.09 -7.41
C PHE A 13 -8.14 -6.36 -8.11
N ALA A 14 -8.44 -5.64 -9.17
CA ALA A 14 -9.57 -5.94 -10.06
C ALA A 14 -9.40 -7.31 -10.72
N GLU A 15 -8.16 -7.67 -11.10
CA GLU A 15 -7.80 -8.97 -11.66
C GLU A 15 -6.43 -9.44 -11.15
N LEU A 16 -6.26 -10.75 -10.95
CA LEU A 16 -4.98 -11.36 -10.54
C LEU A 16 -3.97 -11.29 -11.69
N THR A 17 -3.34 -10.13 -11.84
CA THR A 17 -2.51 -9.76 -12.99
C THR A 17 -1.06 -9.46 -12.57
N PRO A 18 -0.11 -9.33 -13.52
CA PRO A 18 1.28 -8.94 -13.27
C PRO A 18 1.50 -7.66 -12.43
N VAL A 19 0.45 -6.88 -12.16
CA VAL A 19 0.45 -5.69 -11.29
C VAL A 19 0.92 -6.02 -9.86
N ALA A 20 0.62 -7.21 -9.34
CA ALA A 20 1.07 -7.61 -8.00
C ALA A 20 2.61 -7.64 -7.87
N ALA A 21 3.33 -7.96 -8.95
CA ALA A 21 4.79 -7.94 -8.96
C ALA A 21 5.34 -6.52 -8.94
N GLN A 22 4.62 -5.57 -9.54
CA GLN A 22 5.02 -4.16 -9.58
C GLN A 22 4.77 -3.46 -8.24
N VAL A 23 3.60 -3.67 -7.64
CA VAL A 23 3.31 -3.24 -6.25
C VAL A 23 4.39 -3.75 -5.29
N LYS A 24 4.81 -5.02 -5.44
CA LYS A 24 5.89 -5.56 -4.62
C LYS A 24 7.21 -4.81 -4.80
N LYS A 25 7.57 -4.41 -6.03
CA LYS A 25 8.79 -3.61 -6.28
C LYS A 25 8.72 -2.24 -5.62
N ASP A 26 7.56 -1.59 -5.64
CA ASP A 26 7.38 -0.30 -4.97
C ASP A 26 7.51 -0.44 -3.45
N LEU A 27 6.90 -1.48 -2.88
CA LEU A 27 7.07 -1.80 -1.46
C LEU A 27 8.53 -2.09 -1.11
N ASP A 28 9.25 -2.86 -1.93
CA ASP A 28 10.68 -3.14 -1.75
C ASP A 28 11.52 -1.85 -1.85
N ARG A 29 11.13 -0.88 -2.69
CA ARG A 29 11.80 0.42 -2.85
C ARG A 29 11.59 1.33 -1.63
N TYR A 30 10.36 1.40 -1.11
CA TYR A 30 10.03 2.31 -0.01
C TYR A 30 10.47 1.78 1.35
N SER A 31 10.55 0.46 1.51
CA SER A 31 10.75 -0.16 2.80
C SER A 31 12.23 -0.28 3.15
N VAL A 32 12.62 0.19 4.36
CA VAL A 32 13.99 0.03 4.90
C VAL A 32 14.33 -1.42 5.24
N LYS A 33 13.30 -2.27 5.36
CA LYS A 33 13.42 -3.73 5.53
C LYS A 33 12.60 -4.43 4.48
N LYS A 34 12.87 -5.71 4.23
CA LYS A 34 12.03 -6.52 3.32
C LYS A 34 10.55 -6.44 3.73
N PRO A 35 9.63 -6.03 2.84
CA PRO A 35 8.20 -6.06 3.08
C PRO A 35 7.73 -7.44 3.55
N THR A 36 6.92 -7.46 4.60
CA THR A 36 6.39 -8.71 5.16
C THR A 36 4.98 -8.93 4.64
N LEU A 37 4.76 -10.05 3.94
CA LEU A 37 3.42 -10.46 3.54
C LEU A 37 2.62 -10.87 4.79
N VAL A 38 1.46 -10.25 4.98
CA VAL A 38 0.59 -10.47 6.15
C VAL A 38 -0.55 -11.41 5.80
N PHE A 39 -1.18 -11.21 4.64
CA PHE A 39 -2.25 -12.07 4.16
C PHE A 39 -2.37 -12.04 2.63
N THR A 40 -2.92 -13.12 2.10
CA THR A 40 -3.42 -13.22 0.72
C THR A 40 -4.82 -13.81 0.77
N GLY A 41 -5.78 -13.18 0.09
CA GLY A 41 -7.17 -13.61 0.10
C GLY A 41 -7.87 -13.21 -1.19
N GLY A 42 -8.10 -14.17 -2.08
CA GLY A 42 -8.66 -13.89 -3.40
C GLY A 42 -7.81 -12.87 -4.15
N LYS A 43 -8.39 -11.71 -4.45
CA LYS A 43 -7.71 -10.60 -5.14
C LYS A 43 -7.07 -9.58 -4.20
N ARG A 44 -7.09 -9.82 -2.89
CA ARG A 44 -6.53 -8.90 -1.88
C ARG A 44 -5.23 -9.41 -1.30
N ILE A 45 -4.26 -8.52 -1.16
CA ILE A 45 -2.95 -8.80 -0.56
C ILE A 45 -2.61 -7.71 0.45
N GLY A 46 -2.12 -8.11 1.62
CA GLY A 46 -1.66 -7.20 2.66
C GLY A 46 -0.17 -7.33 2.96
N TYR A 47 0.53 -6.21 3.07
CA TYR A 47 1.95 -6.14 3.42
C TYR A 47 2.19 -5.19 4.60
N PHE A 48 3.11 -5.54 5.48
CA PHE A 48 3.76 -4.60 6.38
C PHE A 48 5.04 -4.06 5.76
N ILE A 49 5.21 -2.74 5.83
CA ILE A 49 6.46 -2.05 5.49
C ILE A 49 6.92 -1.17 6.63
N GLU A 50 8.23 -0.96 6.71
CA GLU A 50 8.85 0.02 7.59
C GLU A 50 9.60 1.01 6.72
N THR A 51 9.39 2.32 6.88
CA THR A 51 10.00 3.33 6.00
C THR A 51 10.28 4.62 6.73
N ALA A 52 11.27 5.39 6.28
CA ALA A 52 11.52 6.76 6.74
C ALA A 52 10.57 7.78 6.07
N LEU A 53 9.84 7.36 5.04
CA LEU A 53 8.95 8.23 4.26
C LEU A 53 7.63 8.50 5.01
N PRO A 54 7.07 9.72 4.92
CA PRO A 54 5.70 9.99 5.33
C PRO A 54 4.70 9.45 4.31
N LEU A 55 3.46 9.26 4.73
CA LEU A 55 2.39 8.62 3.96
C LEU A 55 2.16 9.25 2.58
N LYS A 56 2.19 10.58 2.49
CA LYS A 56 2.04 11.35 1.23
C LYS A 56 3.10 11.08 0.16
N GLU A 57 4.23 10.46 0.54
CA GLU A 57 5.33 10.12 -0.38
C GLU A 57 5.28 8.66 -0.86
N LEU A 58 4.32 7.87 -0.35
CA LEU A 58 4.06 6.51 -0.79
C LEU A 58 3.06 6.51 -1.96
N THR A 59 3.55 6.73 -3.17
CA THR A 59 2.72 6.78 -4.37
C THR A 59 2.68 5.44 -5.10
N PHE A 60 1.47 4.95 -5.41
CA PHE A 60 1.25 3.74 -6.23
C PHE A 60 0.61 4.08 -7.60
N ASP A 61 0.48 5.38 -7.91
CA ASP A 61 -0.36 5.98 -8.96
C ASP A 61 0.06 5.71 -10.42
N GLY A 62 1.04 4.84 -10.66
CA GLY A 62 1.39 4.36 -12.00
C GLY A 62 1.07 2.89 -12.24
N HIS A 63 0.60 2.19 -11.21
CA HIS A 63 0.56 0.73 -11.19
C HIS A 63 -0.81 0.16 -10.86
N LEU A 64 -1.67 0.92 -10.19
CA LEU A 64 -3.06 0.55 -9.98
C LEU A 64 -3.82 0.81 -11.28
N LEU A 65 -4.36 -0.26 -11.89
CA LEU A 65 -5.18 -0.16 -13.10
C LEU A 65 -6.64 0.15 -12.72
N ASN A 66 -7.46 0.50 -13.71
CA ASN A 66 -8.89 0.74 -13.53
C ASN A 66 -9.55 -0.38 -12.69
N GLY A 67 -10.01 -0.02 -11.48
CA GLY A 67 -10.72 -0.92 -10.56
C GLY A 67 -9.87 -1.53 -9.44
N ASP A 68 -8.54 -1.37 -9.46
CA ASP A 68 -7.69 -1.69 -8.31
C ASP A 68 -7.92 -0.65 -7.19
N SER A 69 -7.67 -1.05 -5.95
CA SER A 69 -7.68 -0.11 -4.82
C SER A 69 -6.53 -0.38 -3.87
N CYS A 70 -5.98 0.68 -3.30
CA CYS A 70 -4.91 0.60 -2.30
C CYS A 70 -5.33 1.36 -1.04
N LEU A 71 -5.15 0.71 0.11
CA LEU A 71 -5.33 1.28 1.43
C LEU A 71 -4.00 1.21 2.17
N ILE A 72 -3.48 2.36 2.61
CA ILE A 72 -2.24 2.44 3.39
C ILE A 72 -2.59 3.01 4.77
N VAL A 73 -2.19 2.32 5.84
CA VAL A 73 -2.49 2.68 7.23
C VAL A 73 -1.21 2.78 8.04
N GLU A 74 -0.94 3.94 8.65
CA GLU A 74 0.18 4.08 9.60
C GLU A 74 -0.12 3.38 10.94
N LEU A 75 0.85 2.62 11.45
CA LEU A 75 0.75 1.80 12.66
C LEU A 75 1.52 2.42 13.82
N GLY A 76 1.02 2.24 15.05
CA GLY A 76 1.68 2.72 16.28
C GLY A 76 1.21 4.10 16.73
N GLN A 77 0.29 4.74 16.00
CA GLN A 77 -0.45 5.91 16.46
C GLN A 77 -1.57 5.47 17.42
N ARG A 78 -1.91 6.31 18.42
CA ARG A 78 -3.02 6.05 19.39
C ARG A 78 -4.37 5.81 18.72
N HIS A 79 -4.53 6.31 17.49
CA HIS A 79 -5.62 6.02 16.58
C HIS A 79 -5.02 5.70 15.21
N ALA A 80 -5.22 4.50 14.69
CA ALA A 80 -4.83 4.13 13.32
C ALA A 80 -5.85 4.74 12.35
N VAL A 81 -5.81 6.06 12.12
CA VAL A 81 -6.84 6.80 11.37
C VAL A 81 -6.21 7.76 10.33
N GLU A 82 -5.07 7.38 9.76
CA GLU A 82 -4.67 7.92 8.45
C GLU A 82 -4.61 6.76 7.48
N GLY A 83 -5.79 6.39 6.96
CA GLY A 83 -5.98 5.42 5.91
C GLY A 83 -6.24 6.17 4.60
N TYR A 84 -5.29 6.22 3.69
CA TYR A 84 -5.57 6.72 2.33
C TYR A 84 -6.14 5.57 1.53
N ALA A 85 -7.43 5.64 1.20
CA ALA A 85 -8.01 4.85 0.13
C ALA A 85 -7.75 5.60 -1.18
N LEU A 86 -6.76 5.16 -1.95
CA LEU A 86 -6.65 5.53 -3.36
C LEU A 86 -7.79 4.82 -4.08
N ARG A 87 -8.93 5.49 -4.09
CA ARG A 87 -10.07 5.18 -4.95
C ARG A 87 -9.94 6.18 -6.09
N ASP A 88 -9.68 5.70 -7.30
CA ASP A 88 -10.00 6.49 -8.49
C ASP A 88 -11.51 6.76 -8.45
N LEU A 89 -11.90 7.82 -7.76
CA LEU A 89 -13.25 8.36 -7.69
C LEU A 89 -13.48 9.29 -8.89
N TYR A 90 -13.01 8.88 -10.07
CA TYR A 90 -13.19 9.59 -11.34
C TYR A 90 -13.86 8.70 -12.39
N ALA A 91 -14.91 8.00 -11.98
CA ALA A 91 -15.86 7.41 -12.93
C ALA A 91 -17.34 7.61 -12.59
N TRP A 92 -17.74 8.20 -11.45
CA TRP A 92 -19.15 8.38 -11.10
C TRP A 92 -19.42 9.60 -10.19
N LEU A 93 -18.93 10.78 -10.59
CA LEU A 93 -19.52 12.07 -10.23
C LEU A 93 -19.81 12.87 -11.50
#